data_AF-A0AAD9JAN8-F1
#
_entry.id   AF-A0AAD9JAN8-F1
#
_cell.length_a   1.000
_cell.length_b   1.000
_cell.length_c   1.000
_cell.angle_alpha   90.00
_cell.angle_beta   90.00
_cell.angle_gamma   90.00
#
_symmetry.space_group_name_H-M   'P 1'
#
loop_
_entity.id
_entity.type
_entity.pdbx_description
1 polymer ?
#
loop_
_entity_poly.entity_id
_entity_poly.type
_entity_poly.pdbx_seq_one_letter_code
_entity_poly.pdbx_strand_id
1 'polypeptide(L)'
;MFAIELVSHLSLQYSLPKSLAMAKLIINVMATLLGVPDFYQPTLPALVRIGRAFPPLCDDIIEFLLQLGRIINSKLSTFSLDKPSGEELFSAALNENSRRKECPIEREMSMLVKYTHLNRILQKTFDHLISSTAMLRHRVK
;
A
#
# COMPACT_ATOMS: atom_id res chain seq x y z
N MET A 1 7.22 -11.17 -2.83
CA MET A 1 6.14 -11.47 -1.86
C MET A 1 6.57 -12.52 -0.85
N PHE A 2 6.80 -13.78 -1.25
CA PHE A 2 7.10 -14.89 -0.33
C PHE A 2 8.21 -14.60 0.70
N ALA A 3 9.36 -14.06 0.26
CA ALA A 3 10.47 -13.74 1.16
C ALA A 3 10.08 -12.75 2.28
N ILE A 4 9.21 -11.78 1.98
CA ILE A 4 8.75 -10.76 2.93
C ILE A 4 7.83 -11.39 3.97
N GLU A 5 6.92 -12.27 3.53
CA GLU A 5 6.07 -13.02 4.42
C GLU A 5 6.86 -13.98 5.30
N LEU A 6 7.85 -14.68 4.75
CA LEU A 6 8.70 -15.59 5.50
C LEU A 6 9.48 -14.84 6.58
N VAL A 7 10.16 -13.74 6.23
CA VAL A 7 10.91 -12.95 7.22
C VAL A 7 10.00 -12.38 8.27
N SER A 8 8.82 -11.88 7.89
CA SER A 8 7.79 -11.41 8.82
C SER A 8 7.38 -12.46 9.86
N HIS A 9 7.21 -13.72 9.46
CA HIS A 9 6.92 -14.81 10.40
C HIS A 9 8.14 -15.23 11.24
N LEU A 10 9.32 -15.27 10.63
CA LEU A 10 10.56 -15.58 11.36
C LEU A 10 10.90 -14.52 12.40
N SER A 11 10.69 -13.23 12.11
CA SER A 11 10.91 -12.13 13.05
C SER A 11 10.03 -12.25 14.29
N LEU A 12 8.78 -12.73 14.13
CA LEU A 12 7.88 -12.98 15.28
C LEU A 12 8.34 -14.16 16.14
N GLN A 13 8.92 -15.20 15.56
CA GLN A 13 9.35 -16.40 16.30
C GLN A 13 10.78 -16.29 16.85
N TYR A 14 11.65 -15.56 16.17
CA TYR A 14 13.07 -15.44 16.48
C TYR A 14 13.53 -13.98 16.34
N SER A 15 13.36 -13.20 17.42
CA SER A 15 13.76 -11.78 17.50
C SER A 15 15.27 -11.61 17.72
N LEU A 16 16.07 -12.11 16.77
CA LEU A 16 17.53 -12.02 16.80
C LEU A 16 18.02 -10.70 16.15
N PRO A 17 19.15 -10.12 16.59
CA PRO A 17 19.71 -8.90 15.98
C PRO A 17 19.97 -9.00 14.47
N LYS A 18 20.35 -10.20 13.98
CA LYS A 18 20.49 -10.47 12.54
C LYS A 18 19.17 -10.37 11.78
N SER A 19 18.04 -10.74 12.40
CA SER A 19 16.69 -10.66 11.82
C SER A 19 16.21 -9.21 11.74
N LEU A 20 16.61 -8.36 12.69
CA LEU A 20 16.33 -6.92 12.65
C LEU A 20 17.00 -6.24 11.44
N ALA A 21 18.27 -6.56 11.16
CA ALA A 21 18.96 -6.04 9.97
C ALA A 21 18.28 -6.45 8.66
N MET A 22 17.79 -7.69 8.58
CA MET A 22 17.05 -8.21 7.42
C MET A 22 15.68 -7.55 7.29
N ALA A 23 14.96 -7.32 8.39
CA ALA A 23 13.70 -6.60 8.40
C ALA A 23 13.87 -5.17 7.86
N LYS A 24 14.92 -4.45 8.30
CA LYS A 24 15.24 -3.10 7.80
C LYS A 24 15.59 -3.11 6.31
N LEU A 25 16.37 -4.09 5.84
CA LEU A 25 16.65 -4.26 4.42
C LEU A 25 15.37 -4.47 3.61
N ILE A 26 14.45 -5.30 4.11
CA ILE A 26 13.17 -5.57 3.44
C ILE A 26 12.32 -4.31 3.34
N ILE A 27 12.25 -3.50 4.40
CA ILE A 27 11.54 -2.20 4.37
C ILE A 27 12.13 -1.30 3.27
N ASN A 28 13.46 -1.20 3.19
CA ASN A 28 14.12 -0.40 2.16
C ASN A 28 13.86 -0.94 0.74
N VAL A 29 13.88 -2.26 0.55
CA VAL A 29 13.53 -2.88 -0.75
C VAL A 29 12.06 -2.64 -1.10
N MET A 30 11.16 -2.67 -0.12
CA MET A 30 9.76 -2.33 -0.37
C MET A 30 9.60 -0.85 -0.72
N ALA A 31 10.41 0.05 -0.18
CA ALA A 31 10.41 1.47 -0.56
C ALA A 31 10.87 1.69 -2.01
N THR A 32 11.84 0.93 -2.51
CA THR A 32 12.25 1.05 -3.93
C THR A 32 11.19 0.53 -4.91
N LEU A 33 10.23 -0.26 -4.44
CA LEU A 33 9.14 -0.83 -5.25
C LEU A 33 7.86 0.02 -5.26
N LEU A 34 7.90 1.28 -4.77
CA LEU A 34 6.72 2.15 -4.59
C LEU A 34 5.89 2.39 -5.86
N GLY A 35 6.45 2.10 -7.04
CA GLY A 35 5.74 2.16 -8.33
C GLY A 35 4.85 0.95 -8.65
N VAL A 36 4.82 -0.11 -7.83
CA VAL A 36 4.11 -1.36 -8.15
C VAL A 36 2.95 -1.60 -7.17
N PRO A 37 1.73 -1.09 -7.42
CA PRO A 37 0.62 -1.15 -6.46
C PRO A 37 0.18 -2.58 -6.12
N ASP A 38 0.25 -3.51 -7.10
CA ASP A 38 -0.12 -4.91 -6.91
C ASP A 38 0.82 -5.64 -5.92
N PHE A 39 2.00 -5.07 -5.63
CA PHE A 39 2.94 -5.62 -4.66
C PHE A 39 2.51 -5.41 -3.21
N TYR A 40 1.86 -4.29 -2.92
CA TYR A 40 1.60 -3.85 -1.55
C TYR A 40 0.41 -4.53 -0.90
N GLN A 41 -0.57 -4.97 -1.69
CA GLN A 41 -1.76 -5.65 -1.18
C GLN A 41 -1.43 -6.86 -0.29
N PRO A 42 -0.58 -7.81 -0.70
CA PRO A 42 -0.19 -8.94 0.15
C PRO A 42 0.91 -8.62 1.16
N THR A 43 1.74 -7.60 0.92
CA THR A 43 2.93 -7.34 1.75
C THR A 43 2.69 -6.38 2.91
N LEU A 44 1.69 -5.49 2.83
CA LEU A 44 1.37 -4.55 3.91
C LEU A 44 1.11 -5.22 5.28
N PRO A 45 0.35 -6.33 5.38
CA PRO A 45 0.18 -7.05 6.64
C PRO A 45 1.49 -7.61 7.22
N ALA A 46 2.47 -7.91 6.35
CA ALA A 46 3.77 -8.42 6.79
C ALA A 46 4.58 -7.35 7.54
N LEU A 47 4.42 -6.06 7.19
CA LEU A 47 5.04 -4.96 7.94
C LEU A 47 4.52 -4.87 9.37
N VAL A 48 3.23 -5.11 9.60
CA VAL A 48 2.67 -5.00 10.96
C VAL A 48 3.27 -6.06 11.89
N ARG A 49 3.48 -7.28 11.37
CA ARG A 49 4.14 -8.35 12.11
C ARG A 49 5.60 -8.02 12.40
N ILE A 50 6.31 -7.40 11.45
CA ILE A 50 7.69 -6.93 11.63
C ILE A 50 7.76 -5.85 12.70
N GLY A 51 6.90 -4.83 12.65
CA GLY A 51 6.85 -3.78 13.66
C GLY A 51 6.51 -4.33 15.06
N ARG A 52 5.64 -5.33 15.12
CA ARG A 52 5.34 -6.04 16.38
C ARG A 52 6.54 -6.82 16.92
N ALA A 53 7.32 -7.45 16.06
CA ALA A 53 8.53 -8.18 16.44
C ALA A 53 9.67 -7.24 16.86
N PHE A 54 9.79 -6.10 16.18
CA PHE A 54 10.84 -5.12 16.40
C PHE A 54 10.25 -3.72 16.60
N PRO A 55 9.88 -3.36 17.84
CA PRO A 55 9.44 -2.02 18.19
C PRO A 55 10.35 -0.87 17.69
N PRO A 56 11.71 -0.97 17.68
CA PRO A 56 12.55 0.11 17.18
C PRO A 56 12.43 0.38 15.67
N LEU A 57 11.81 -0.52 14.89
CA LEU A 57 11.55 -0.31 13.47
C LEU A 57 10.19 0.33 13.19
N CYS A 58 9.35 0.55 14.21
CA CYS A 58 8.01 1.11 14.01
C CYS A 58 8.04 2.49 13.36
N ASP A 59 8.99 3.35 13.72
CA ASP A 59 9.12 4.69 13.15
C ASP A 59 9.45 4.62 11.65
N ASP A 60 10.42 3.77 11.27
CA ASP A 60 10.78 3.51 9.86
C ASP A 60 9.57 2.97 9.06
N ILE A 61 8.79 2.08 9.66
CA ILE A 61 7.58 1.50 9.05
C ILE A 61 6.50 2.56 8.86
N ILE A 62 6.26 3.40 9.87
CA ILE A 62 5.29 4.50 9.80
C ILE A 62 5.68 5.48 8.70
N GLU A 63 6.97 5.86 8.61
CA GLU A 63 7.45 6.75 7.57
C GLU A 63 7.21 6.16 6.18
N PHE A 64 7.55 4.88 5.97
CA PHE A 64 7.28 4.18 4.72
C PHE A 64 5.78 4.17 4.37
N LEU A 65 4.92 3.84 5.33
CA LEU A 65 3.47 3.81 5.11
C LEU A 65 2.90 5.22 4.78
N LEU A 66 3.45 6.28 5.38
CA LEU A 66 3.10 7.67 5.07
C LEU A 66 3.53 8.04 3.65
N GLN A 67 4.75 7.67 3.24
CA GLN A 67 5.24 7.88 1.88
C GLN A 67 4.34 7.17 0.85
N LEU A 68 3.99 5.91 1.10
CA LEU A 68 3.07 5.15 0.25
C LEU A 68 1.69 5.82 0.18
N GLY A 69 1.16 6.30 1.31
CA GLY A 69 -0.12 7.01 1.37
C GLY A 69 -0.13 8.29 0.54
N ARG A 70 0.95 9.08 0.57
CA ARG A 70 1.10 10.29 -0.26
C ARG A 70 1.08 9.95 -1.74
N ILE A 71 1.78 8.89 -2.15
CA ILE A 71 1.82 8.44 -3.55
C ILE A 71 0.42 8.00 -4.00
N ILE A 72 -0.26 7.18 -3.20
CA ILE A 72 -1.62 6.71 -3.51
C ILE A 72 -2.58 7.90 -3.63
N ASN A 73 -2.52 8.85 -2.69
CA ASN A 73 -3.41 10.02 -2.71
C ASN A 73 -3.12 10.93 -3.89
N SER A 74 -1.85 11.12 -4.25
CA SER A 74 -1.46 11.84 -5.46
C SER A 74 -2.04 11.19 -6.71
N LYS A 75 -1.91 9.86 -6.86
CA LYS A 75 -2.51 9.12 -7.98
C LYS A 75 -4.03 9.24 -8.01
N LEU A 76 -4.68 9.09 -6.86
CA LEU A 76 -6.14 9.22 -6.74
C LEU A 76 -6.62 10.61 -7.15
N SER A 77 -5.90 11.66 -6.76
CA SER A 77 -6.23 13.04 -7.11
C SER A 77 -6.12 13.33 -8.60
N THR A 78 -5.13 12.75 -9.28
CA THR A 78 -4.99 12.86 -10.75
C THR A 78 -6.24 12.31 -11.44
N PHE A 79 -6.66 11.10 -11.07
CA PHE A 79 -7.87 10.48 -11.64
C PHE A 79 -9.17 11.24 -11.30
N SER A 80 -9.21 11.97 -10.19
CA SER A 80 -10.39 12.75 -9.80
C SER A 80 -10.50 14.09 -10.55
N LEU A 81 -9.39 14.65 -11.04
CA LEU A 81 -9.41 15.87 -11.86
C LEU A 81 -9.76 15.58 -13.32
N ASP A 82 -9.43 14.38 -13.82
CA ASP A 82 -9.77 13.93 -15.17
C ASP A 82 -11.22 13.45 -15.30
N LYS A 83 -12.14 13.96 -14.46
CA LYS A 83 -13.56 13.75 -14.68
C LYS A 83 -13.91 14.49 -15.97
N PRO A 84 -14.26 13.80 -17.08
CA PRO A 84 -14.67 14.51 -18.28
C PRO A 84 -15.85 15.39 -17.88
N SER A 85 -15.68 16.69 -18.08
CA SER A 85 -16.79 17.63 -18.02
C SER A 85 -17.93 17.03 -18.87
N GLY A 86 -19.19 17.19 -18.44
CA GLY A 86 -20.33 16.51 -19.07
C GLY A 86 -20.46 16.72 -20.59
N GLU A 87 -19.69 17.66 -21.16
CA GLU A 87 -19.57 17.94 -22.59
C GLU A 87 -18.77 16.88 -23.38
N GLU A 88 -17.74 16.25 -22.80
CA GLU A 88 -16.92 15.22 -23.47
C GLU A 88 -17.62 13.84 -23.49
N LEU A 89 -18.41 13.52 -22.46
CA LEU A 89 -19.24 12.30 -22.42
C LEU A 89 -20.35 12.31 -23.49
N PHE A 90 -20.94 13.48 -23.76
CA PHE A 90 -22.00 13.61 -24.75
C PHE A 90 -21.49 13.48 -26.19
N SER A 91 -20.28 14.00 -26.45
CA SER A 91 -19.62 13.90 -27.76
C SER A 91 -19.06 12.49 -28.04
N ALA A 92 -18.60 11.75 -27.01
CA ALA A 92 -18.20 10.36 -27.15
C ALA A 92 -19.39 9.41 -27.38
N ALA A 93 -20.54 9.64 -26.73
CA ALA A 93 -21.75 8.84 -26.88
C ALA A 93 -22.37 8.93 -28.29
N LEU A 94 -22.16 10.03 -29.03
CA LEU A 94 -22.64 10.16 -30.41
C LEU A 94 -21.72 9.52 -31.46
N ASN A 95 -20.52 9.05 -31.07
CA ASN A 95 -19.53 8.49 -31.99
C ASN A 95 -19.43 6.96 -31.89
N GLU A 96 -20.55 6.30 -31.59
CA GLU A 96 -20.66 4.86 -31.30
C GLU A 96 -20.70 4.00 -32.58
N ASN A 97 -19.78 4.24 -33.51
CA ASN A 97 -19.76 3.49 -34.78
C ASN A 97 -18.34 3.25 -35.33
N SER A 98 -17.43 2.67 -34.54
CA SER A 98 -16.40 1.74 -35.05
C SER A 98 -15.39 1.25 -33.99
N ARG A 99 -15.32 -0.08 -33.88
CA ARG A 99 -14.23 -0.93 -33.36
C ARG A 99 -13.98 -0.92 -31.84
N ARG A 100 -14.12 -2.12 -31.27
CA ARG A 100 -13.57 -2.59 -29.98
C ARG A 100 -12.10 -2.19 -29.82
N LYS A 101 -11.84 -1.03 -29.24
CA LYS A 101 -10.63 -0.71 -28.49
C LYS A 101 -11.12 -0.37 -27.10
N GLU A 102 -10.65 -1.09 -26.09
CA GLU A 102 -10.89 -0.74 -24.68
C GLU A 102 -10.62 0.76 -24.52
N CYS A 103 -11.66 1.51 -24.15
CA CYS A 103 -11.56 2.95 -24.07
C CYS A 103 -10.55 3.30 -22.96
N PRO A 104 -9.75 4.38 -23.11
CA PRO A 104 -8.83 4.86 -22.07
C PRO A 104 -9.50 4.95 -20.68
N ILE A 105 -10.79 5.30 -20.68
CA ILE A 105 -11.69 5.43 -19.53
C ILE A 105 -11.82 4.12 -18.72
N GLU A 106 -11.90 2.94 -19.35
CA GLU A 106 -12.02 1.66 -18.63
C GLU A 106 -10.74 1.30 -17.86
N ARG A 107 -9.56 1.60 -18.44
CA ARG A 107 -8.26 1.40 -17.79
C ARG A 107 -8.08 2.34 -16.60
N GLU A 108 -8.49 3.59 -16.74
CA GLU A 108 -8.41 4.59 -15.68
C GLU A 108 -9.34 4.25 -14.52
N MET A 109 -10.58 3.82 -14.79
CA MET A 109 -11.49 3.32 -13.75
C MET A 109 -10.94 2.09 -13.03
N SER A 110 -10.33 1.14 -13.74
CA SER A 110 -9.69 -0.03 -13.13
C SER A 110 -8.52 0.35 -12.20
N MET A 111 -7.66 1.29 -12.64
CA MET A 111 -6.58 1.83 -11.82
C MET A 111 -7.11 2.59 -10.59
N LEU A 112 -8.14 3.41 -10.74
CA LEU A 112 -8.77 4.13 -9.64
C LEU A 112 -9.31 3.17 -8.57
N VAL A 113 -10.02 2.10 -8.98
CA VAL A 113 -10.52 1.06 -8.06
C VAL A 113 -9.36 0.39 -7.32
N LYS A 114 -8.26 0.06 -8.01
CA LYS A 114 -7.05 -0.51 -7.39
C LYS A 114 -6.44 0.41 -6.33
N TYR A 115 -6.19 1.68 -6.65
CA TYR A 115 -5.61 2.64 -5.70
C TYR A 115 -6.54 2.92 -4.52
N THR A 116 -7.86 2.96 -4.76
CA THR A 116 -8.87 3.10 -3.70
C THR A 116 -8.84 1.89 -2.75
N HIS A 117 -8.79 0.67 -3.31
CA HIS A 117 -8.69 -0.55 -2.52
C HIS A 117 -7.39 -0.59 -1.70
N LEU A 118 -6.26 -0.25 -2.34
CA LEU A 118 -4.97 -0.20 -1.69
C LEU A 118 -4.94 0.83 -0.54
N ASN A 119 -5.54 2.01 -0.74
CA ASN A 119 -5.66 3.03 0.30
C ASN A 119 -6.42 2.49 1.52
N ARG A 120 -7.50 1.73 1.30
CA ARG A 120 -8.27 1.11 2.39
C ARG A 120 -7.45 0.07 3.15
N ILE A 121 -6.63 -0.72 2.45
CA ILE A 121 -5.71 -1.67 3.08
C ILE A 121 -4.63 -0.93 3.88
N LEU A 122 -4.07 0.15 3.33
CA LEU A 122 -3.07 0.98 3.98
C LEU A 122 -3.59 1.54 5.30
N GLN A 123 -4.79 2.13 5.30
CA GLN A 123 -5.42 2.66 6.51
C GLN A 123 -5.65 1.58 7.57
N LYS A 124 -6.21 0.42 7.17
CA LYS A 124 -6.36 -0.74 8.08
C LYS A 124 -5.02 -1.21 8.66
N THR A 125 -3.95 -1.16 7.86
CA THR A 125 -2.60 -1.56 8.27
C THR A 125 -2.06 -0.59 9.32
N PHE A 126 -2.27 0.72 9.12
CA PHE A 126 -1.96 1.75 10.11
C PHE A 126 -2.70 1.52 11.43
N ASP A 127 -4.02 1.33 11.36
CA ASP A 127 -4.85 1.11 12.55
C ASP A 127 -4.39 -0.13 13.34
N HIS A 128 -4.07 -1.20 12.61
CA HIS A 128 -3.59 -2.44 13.21
C HIS A 128 -2.18 -2.30 13.81
N LEU A 129 -1.30 -1.53 13.17
CA LEU A 129 0.04 -1.22 13.69
C LEU A 129 -0.04 -0.38 14.96
N ILE A 130 -0.87 0.66 14.98
CA ILE A 130 -1.08 1.54 16.15
C ILE A 130 -1.69 0.73 17.29
N SER A 131 -2.73 -0.05 17.02
CA SER A 131 -3.37 -0.91 18.03
C SER A 131 -2.38 -1.92 18.61
N SER A 132 -1.57 -2.57 17.76
CA SER A 132 -0.56 -3.53 18.20
C SER A 132 0.54 -2.88 19.05
N THR A 133 1.01 -1.70 18.64
CA THR A 133 2.07 -0.96 19.35
C THR A 133 1.58 -0.36 20.67
N ALA A 134 0.36 0.18 20.70
CA ALA A 134 -0.28 0.67 21.92
C ALA A 134 -0.51 -0.46 22.94
N MET A 135 -0.92 -1.64 22.48
CA MET A 135 -1.07 -2.83 23.34
C MET A 135 0.27 -3.33 23.88
N LEU A 136 1.34 -3.28 23.09
CA LEU A 136 2.69 -3.62 23.56
C LEU A 136 3.14 -2.69 24.68
N ARG A 137 2.85 -1.38 24.58
CA ARG A 137 3.16 -0.40 25.62
C ARG A 137 2.47 -0.70 26.97
N HIS A 138 1.31 -1.35 26.96
CA HIS A 138 0.57 -1.70 28.17
C HIS A 138 1.08 -2.99 28.85
N ARG A 139 1.83 -3.84 28.15
CA ARG A 139 2.43 -5.06 28.72
C ARG A 139 3.82 -4.86 29.35
N VAL A 140 4.43 -3.70 29.16
CA VAL A 140 5.79 -3.39 29.69
C VAL A 140 5.71 -2.60 31.01
N LYS A 141 4.60 -2.74 31.77
CA LYS A 141 4.47 -2.22 33.13
C LYS A 141 4.29 -3.36 34.11
#